data_AF-A0A1C5PPI7-F1
#
_entry.id   AF-A0A1C5PPI7-F1
#
_cell.length_a   1.000
_cell.length_b   1.000
_cell.length_c   1.000
_cell.angle_alpha   90.00
_cell.angle_beta   90.00
_cell.angle_gamma   90.00
#
_symmetry.space_group_name_H-M   'P 1'
#
loop_
_entity.id
_entity.type
_entity.pdbx_description
1 polymer ?
#
loop_
_entity_poly.entity_id
_entity_poly.type
_entity_poly.pdbx_seq_one_letter_code
_entity_poly.pdbx_strand_id
1 'polypeptide(L)'
;MFDKKSEYALNKHDQDSIIYISVSGHIRLTRADFSSEEEFLKWKAWSDADYHQTEKEGRSFNDNRVALDDYLDVVGAVRSAEDEFFSEFLKADAQAEEKALREKRLAALKAVLNAKQYRRVWLYLAEKKSITEIAKLEGVTKASISLSLDGAMKKISKKFAKALKNT
;
A
#
# COMPACT_ATOMS: atom_id res chain seq x y z
N MET A 1 25.84 -14.06 25.88
CA MET A 1 25.49 -14.99 26.98
C MET A 1 26.34 -16.24 26.79
N PHE A 2 27.11 -16.68 27.78
CA PHE A 2 27.96 -17.87 27.67
C PHE A 2 27.10 -19.12 27.78
N ASP A 3 27.10 -19.98 26.75
CA ASP A 3 26.39 -21.24 26.79
C ASP A 3 27.26 -22.32 27.45
N LYS A 4 26.88 -22.74 28.65
CA LYS A 4 27.59 -23.77 29.41
C LYS A 4 27.36 -25.18 28.88
N LYS A 5 26.45 -25.37 27.91
CA LYS A 5 26.12 -26.66 27.31
C LYS A 5 26.78 -26.87 25.94
N SER A 6 27.21 -25.79 25.29
CA SER A 6 27.85 -25.84 23.97
C SER A 6 29.30 -26.31 24.10
N GLU A 7 29.64 -27.41 23.45
CA GLU A 7 31.01 -27.97 23.40
C GLU A 7 31.98 -26.95 22.78
N TYR A 8 31.54 -26.23 21.75
CA TYR A 8 32.32 -25.14 21.16
C TYR A 8 32.60 -24.01 22.15
N ALA A 9 31.58 -23.56 22.91
CA ALA A 9 31.75 -22.48 23.88
C ALA A 9 32.71 -22.89 25.02
N LEU A 10 32.63 -24.15 25.47
CA LEU A 10 33.51 -24.71 26.50
C LEU A 10 34.97 -24.81 26.01
N ASN A 11 35.20 -25.36 24.82
CA ASN A 11 36.56 -25.48 24.23
C ASN A 11 37.18 -24.16 23.79
N LYS A 12 36.35 -23.15 23.49
CA LYS A 12 36.81 -21.79 23.20
C LYS A 12 37.26 -21.06 24.47
N HIS A 13 36.62 -21.35 25.60
CA HIS A 13 36.97 -20.78 26.90
C HIS A 13 38.20 -21.45 27.50
N ASP A 14 38.33 -22.77 27.38
CA ASP A 14 39.44 -23.55 27.91
C ASP A 14 40.37 -24.03 26.77
N GLN A 15 41.41 -23.24 26.48
CA GLN A 15 42.32 -23.52 25.37
C GLN A 15 43.35 -24.62 25.69
N ASP A 16 43.57 -24.91 26.97
CA ASP A 16 44.56 -25.88 27.44
C ASP A 16 43.97 -27.30 27.60
N SER A 17 42.72 -27.50 27.21
CA SER A 17 42.08 -28.82 27.24
C SER A 17 41.08 -29.01 26.10
N ILE A 18 40.79 -30.28 25.82
CA ILE A 18 39.72 -30.70 24.92
C ILE A 18 38.58 -31.23 25.78
N ILE A 19 37.42 -30.58 25.70
CA ILE A 19 36.22 -30.93 26.44
C ILE A 19 35.20 -31.53 25.48
N TYR A 20 34.72 -32.74 25.74
CA TYR A 20 33.67 -33.36 24.93
C TYR A 20 32.60 -34.00 25.81
N ILE A 21 31.38 -34.12 25.28
CA ILE A 21 30.27 -34.75 26.00
C ILE A 21 30.29 -36.26 25.72
N SER A 22 30.27 -37.03 26.80
CA SER A 22 30.06 -38.48 26.78
C SER A 22 28.73 -38.83 27.44
N VAL A 23 28.34 -40.11 27.37
CA VAL A 23 27.15 -40.63 28.06
C VAL A 23 27.20 -40.45 29.59
N SER A 24 28.38 -40.30 30.18
CA SER A 24 28.58 -40.06 31.61
C SER A 24 28.75 -38.58 31.96
N GLY A 25 28.73 -37.67 30.97
CA GLY A 25 28.92 -36.23 31.15
C GLY A 25 30.15 -35.70 30.42
N HIS A 26 30.59 -34.49 30.80
CA HIS A 26 31.74 -33.84 30.19
C HIS A 26 33.05 -34.50 30.61
N ILE A 27 33.83 -34.95 29.62
CA ILE A 27 35.19 -35.45 29.81
C ILE A 27 36.16 -34.35 29.38
N ARG A 28 37.19 -34.14 30.19
CA ARG A 28 38.24 -33.15 29.94
C ARG A 28 39.56 -33.88 29.70
N LEU A 29 40.13 -33.69 28.51
CA LEU A 29 41.46 -34.17 28.15
C LEU A 29 42.43 -33.00 28.23
N THR A 30 43.50 -33.15 29.00
CA THR A 30 44.56 -32.16 29.17
C THR A 30 45.79 -32.56 28.38
N ARG A 31 46.77 -31.66 28.24
CA ARG A 31 48.06 -31.96 27.59
C ARG A 31 48.75 -33.22 28.13
N ALA A 32 48.57 -33.55 29.41
CA ALA A 32 49.19 -34.71 30.05
C ALA A 32 48.63 -36.06 29.58
N ASP A 33 47.44 -36.04 28.94
CA ASP A 33 46.77 -37.25 28.45
C ASP A 33 47.26 -37.65 27.04
N PHE A 34 48.16 -36.87 26.43
CA PHE A 34 48.69 -37.07 25.09
C PHE A 34 50.18 -37.42 25.12
N SER A 35 50.65 -38.11 24.08
CA SER A 35 52.04 -38.57 24.01
C SER A 35 53.00 -37.43 23.65
N SER A 36 52.50 -36.35 23.06
CA SER A 36 53.25 -35.13 22.72
C SER A 36 52.36 -33.89 22.61
N GLU A 37 52.98 -32.71 22.71
CA GLU A 37 52.29 -31.42 22.52
C GLU A 37 51.76 -31.28 21.07
N GLU A 38 52.50 -31.80 20.08
CA GLU A 38 52.07 -31.78 18.68
C GLU A 38 50.80 -32.61 18.45
N GLU A 39 50.70 -33.75 19.13
CA GLU A 39 49.51 -34.60 19.09
C GLU A 39 48.31 -33.88 19.71
N PHE A 40 48.49 -33.26 20.87
CA PHE A 40 47.46 -32.44 21.51
C PHE A 40 46.97 -31.32 20.58
N LEU A 41 47.89 -30.53 20.01
CA LEU A 41 47.53 -29.42 19.12
C LEU A 41 46.77 -29.88 17.87
N LYS A 42 47.15 -31.02 17.30
CA LYS A 42 46.46 -31.62 16.15
C LYS A 42 45.01 -31.98 16.52
N TRP A 43 44.81 -32.68 17.64
CA TRP A 43 43.48 -33.06 18.09
C TRP A 43 42.65 -31.86 18.53
N LYS A 44 43.27 -30.84 19.13
CA LYS A 44 42.61 -29.59 19.51
C LYS A 44 42.09 -28.85 18.29
N ALA A 45 42.92 -28.68 17.27
CA ALA A 45 42.53 -28.01 16.04
C ALA A 45 41.39 -28.74 15.31
N TRP A 46 41.45 -30.08 15.27
CA TRP A 46 40.38 -30.88 14.68
C TRP A 46 39.07 -30.75 15.47
N SER A 47 39.14 -30.90 16.80
CA SER A 47 38.00 -30.78 17.71
C SER A 47 37.33 -29.41 17.63
N ASP A 48 38.13 -28.33 17.63
CA ASP A 48 37.59 -26.96 17.56
C ASP A 48 36.87 -26.69 16.24
N ALA A 49 37.42 -27.21 15.13
CA ALA A 49 36.81 -27.10 13.82
C ALA A 49 35.48 -27.87 13.75
N ASP A 50 35.45 -29.09 14.27
CA ASP A 50 34.28 -29.95 14.31
C ASP A 50 33.14 -29.31 15.12
N TYR A 51 33.41 -28.89 16.37
CA TYR A 51 32.40 -28.25 17.22
C TYR A 51 31.90 -26.91 16.67
N HIS A 52 32.78 -26.14 16.04
CA HIS A 52 32.38 -24.91 15.36
C HIS A 52 31.42 -25.18 14.20
N GLN A 53 31.65 -26.27 13.44
CA GLN A 53 30.79 -26.67 12.34
C GLN A 53 29.41 -27.14 12.83
N THR A 54 29.36 -28.03 13.83
CA THR A 54 28.10 -28.52 14.40
C THR A 54 27.23 -27.38 14.95
N GLU A 55 27.85 -26.43 15.65
CA GLU A 55 27.17 -25.24 16.17
C GLU A 55 26.64 -24.30 15.08
N LYS A 56 27.30 -24.26 13.91
CA LYS A 56 26.87 -23.46 12.77
C LYS A 56 25.69 -24.14 12.05
N GLU A 57 25.73 -25.46 11.91
CA GLU A 57 24.65 -26.24 11.30
C GLU A 57 23.34 -26.11 12.11
N GLY A 58 23.41 -26.18 13.44
CA GLY A 58 22.26 -25.98 14.33
C GLY A 58 21.68 -24.55 14.35
N ARG A 59 22.46 -23.55 13.90
CA ARG A 59 22.03 -22.14 13.84
C ARG A 59 21.47 -21.71 12.48
N SER A 60 21.69 -22.50 11.43
CA SER A 60 21.29 -22.17 10.04
C SER A 60 19.84 -21.71 9.87
N PHE A 61 18.91 -22.29 10.64
CA PHE A 61 17.50 -21.90 10.60
C PHE A 61 17.21 -20.52 11.19
N ASN A 62 17.97 -20.11 12.22
CA ASN A 62 17.79 -18.81 12.88
C ASN A 62 18.63 -17.72 12.20
N ASP A 63 19.81 -18.04 11.69
CA ASP A 63 20.71 -17.10 11.02
C ASP A 63 20.17 -16.63 9.66
N ASN A 64 19.37 -17.47 8.99
CA ASN A 64 18.74 -17.15 7.70
C ASN A 64 17.33 -16.54 7.82
N ARG A 65 16.88 -16.18 9.02
CA ARG A 65 15.60 -15.48 9.18
C ARG A 65 15.75 -14.05 8.67
N VAL A 66 14.91 -13.70 7.71
CA VAL A 66 14.73 -12.33 7.26
C VAL A 66 13.44 -11.79 7.86
N ALA A 67 13.46 -10.55 8.35
CA ALA A 67 12.27 -9.89 8.85
C ALA A 67 11.28 -9.68 7.70
N LEU A 68 10.00 -10.01 7.94
CA LEU A 68 8.95 -9.85 6.93
C LEU A 68 8.78 -8.37 6.53
N ASP A 69 9.01 -7.46 7.47
CA ASP A 69 8.91 -6.01 7.28
C ASP A 69 9.85 -5.49 6.19
N ASP A 70 11.06 -6.06 6.06
CA ASP A 70 12.05 -5.65 5.05
C ASP A 70 11.62 -5.97 3.61
N TYR A 71 10.63 -6.85 3.42
CA TYR A 71 10.12 -7.29 2.12
C TYR A 71 8.71 -6.79 1.78
N LEU A 72 8.01 -6.15 2.74
CA LEU A 72 6.63 -5.69 2.55
C LEU A 72 6.51 -4.62 1.46
N ASP A 73 7.49 -3.70 1.38
CA ASP A 73 7.50 -2.62 0.39
C ASP A 73 7.64 -3.14 -1.05
N VAL A 74 8.29 -4.30 -1.24
CA VAL A 74 8.48 -4.92 -2.56
C VAL A 74 7.26 -5.75 -2.96
N VAL A 75 6.66 -6.47 -2.02
CA VAL A 75 5.51 -7.36 -2.29
C VAL A 75 4.19 -6.56 -2.36
N GLY A 76 4.01 -5.54 -1.53
CA GLY A 76 2.81 -4.70 -1.51
C GLY A 76 2.71 -3.70 -2.67
N ALA A 77 3.79 -3.48 -3.42
CA ALA A 77 3.80 -2.60 -4.59
C ALA A 77 3.24 -3.27 -5.86
N VAL A 78 3.06 -4.59 -5.86
CA VAL A 78 2.53 -5.34 -7.01
C VAL A 78 1.01 -5.39 -6.91
N ARG A 79 0.32 -4.98 -7.99
CA ARG A 79 -1.14 -5.15 -8.08
C ARG A 79 -1.51 -6.62 -7.96
N SER A 80 -2.47 -6.93 -7.09
CA SER A 80 -3.01 -8.27 -6.97
C SER A 80 -3.83 -8.64 -8.21
N ALA A 81 -3.96 -9.93 -8.49
CA ALA A 81 -4.89 -10.43 -9.51
C ALA A 81 -6.35 -10.02 -9.19
N GLU A 82 -6.67 -9.88 -7.90
CA GLU A 82 -7.97 -9.37 -7.43
C GLU A 82 -8.15 -7.89 -7.79
N ASP A 83 -7.11 -7.07 -7.62
CA ASP A 83 -7.16 -5.64 -7.98
C ASP A 83 -7.40 -5.48 -9.49
N GLU A 84 -6.74 -6.28 -10.31
CA GLU A 84 -6.94 -6.27 -11.76
C GLU A 84 -8.38 -6.64 -12.12
N PHE A 85 -8.88 -7.73 -11.55
CA PHE A 85 -10.24 -8.24 -11.78
C PHE A 85 -11.34 -7.25 -11.36
N PHE A 86 -11.23 -6.65 -10.17
CA PHE A 86 -12.27 -5.73 -9.66
C PHE A 86 -12.12 -4.29 -10.17
N SER A 87 -10.98 -3.93 -10.78
CA SER A 87 -10.73 -2.56 -11.20
C SER A 87 -11.78 -2.00 -12.17
N GLU A 88 -12.28 -2.82 -13.10
CA GLU A 88 -13.30 -2.40 -14.06
C GLU A 88 -14.65 -2.20 -13.39
N PHE A 89 -15.01 -3.09 -12.47
CA PHE A 89 -16.28 -3.02 -11.73
C PHE A 89 -16.32 -1.78 -10.85
N LEU A 90 -15.24 -1.52 -10.10
CA LEU A 90 -15.11 -0.32 -9.26
C LEU A 90 -15.17 0.98 -10.08
N LYS A 91 -14.54 1.00 -11.27
CA LYS A 91 -14.65 2.14 -12.18
C LYS A 91 -16.08 2.32 -12.68
N ALA A 92 -16.76 1.25 -13.05
CA ALA A 92 -18.13 1.29 -13.53
C ALA A 92 -19.10 1.77 -12.44
N ASP A 93 -18.95 1.29 -11.21
CA ASP A 93 -19.74 1.72 -10.05
C ASP A 93 -19.50 3.20 -9.74
N ALA A 94 -18.24 3.64 -9.67
CA ALA A 94 -17.91 5.04 -9.46
C ALA A 94 -18.49 5.95 -10.57
N GLN A 95 -18.45 5.51 -11.83
CA GLN A 95 -19.06 6.22 -12.95
C GLN A 95 -20.59 6.26 -12.85
N ALA A 96 -21.23 5.17 -12.41
CA ALA A 96 -22.67 5.08 -12.22
C ALA A 96 -23.14 6.05 -11.12
N GLU A 97 -22.42 6.10 -9.99
CA GLU A 97 -22.69 7.04 -8.91
C GLU A 97 -22.52 8.50 -9.37
N GLU A 98 -21.44 8.80 -10.09
CA GLU A 98 -21.20 10.14 -10.62
C GLU A 98 -22.30 10.55 -11.61
N LYS A 99 -22.72 9.63 -12.48
CA LYS A 99 -23.80 9.84 -13.45
C LYS A 99 -25.13 10.08 -12.73
N ALA A 100 -25.48 9.26 -11.74
CA ALA A 100 -26.70 9.43 -10.95
C ALA A 100 -26.72 10.78 -10.21
N LEU A 101 -25.58 11.19 -9.65
CA LEU A 101 -25.44 12.49 -9.00
C LEU A 101 -25.61 13.64 -10.00
N ARG A 102 -25.02 13.51 -11.20
CA ARG A 102 -25.13 14.49 -12.28
C ARG A 102 -26.58 14.62 -12.77
N GLU A 103 -27.27 13.50 -12.95
CA GLU A 103 -28.69 13.46 -13.32
C GLU A 103 -29.58 14.11 -12.25
N LYS A 104 -29.34 13.81 -10.97
CA LYS A 104 -30.04 14.44 -9.84
C LYS A 104 -29.82 15.95 -9.81
N ARG A 105 -28.59 16.42 -10.03
CA ARG A 105 -28.26 17.85 -10.13
C ARG A 105 -28.96 18.51 -11.33
N LEU A 106 -28.98 17.83 -12.48
CA LEU A 106 -29.65 18.33 -13.69
C LEU A 106 -31.18 18.40 -13.51
N ALA A 107 -31.78 17.40 -12.87
CA ALA A 107 -33.20 17.40 -12.53
C ALA A 107 -33.55 18.55 -11.57
N ALA A 108 -32.72 18.79 -10.55
CA ALA A 108 -32.89 19.91 -9.65
C ALA A 108 -32.79 21.27 -10.37
N LEU A 109 -31.88 21.42 -11.34
CA LEU A 109 -31.79 22.61 -12.19
C LEU A 109 -33.04 22.78 -13.07
N LYS A 110 -33.51 21.70 -13.70
CA LYS A 110 -34.76 21.70 -14.48
C LYS A 110 -35.98 22.09 -13.65
N ALA A 111 -36.05 21.70 -12.38
CA ALA A 111 -37.14 22.06 -11.49
C ALA A 111 -37.15 23.55 -11.09
N VAL A 112 -36.00 24.22 -11.12
CA VAL A 112 -35.85 25.64 -10.73
C VAL A 112 -36.17 26.59 -11.89
N LEU A 113 -35.93 26.14 -13.11
CA LEU A 113 -36.14 26.90 -14.33
C LEU A 113 -37.47 26.53 -14.96
N ASN A 114 -38.15 27.49 -15.59
CA ASN A 114 -39.25 27.13 -16.47
C ASN A 114 -38.69 26.52 -17.78
N ALA A 115 -39.51 25.78 -18.52
CA ALA A 115 -39.08 25.08 -19.74
C ALA A 115 -38.41 26.01 -20.77
N LYS A 116 -38.91 27.25 -20.89
CA LYS A 116 -38.37 28.27 -21.81
C LYS A 116 -36.99 28.78 -21.35
N GLN A 117 -36.82 29.05 -20.06
CA GLN A 117 -35.56 29.45 -19.44
C GLN A 117 -34.52 28.34 -19.60
N TYR A 118 -34.90 27.09 -19.32
CA TYR A 118 -34.01 25.94 -19.49
C TYR A 118 -33.54 25.81 -20.95
N ARG A 119 -34.47 25.87 -21.91
CA ARG A 119 -34.14 25.80 -23.34
C ARG A 119 -33.17 26.91 -23.76
N ARG A 120 -33.42 28.16 -23.37
CA ARG A 120 -32.54 29.29 -23.71
C ARG A 120 -31.14 29.14 -23.08
N VAL A 121 -31.06 28.69 -21.83
CA VAL A 121 -29.79 28.42 -21.15
C VAL A 121 -29.03 27.28 -21.84
N TRP A 122 -29.73 26.22 -22.27
CA TRP A 122 -29.14 25.12 -23.01
C TRP A 122 -28.53 25.59 -24.34
N LEU A 123 -29.30 26.33 -25.15
CA LEU A 123 -28.82 26.87 -26.42
C LEU A 123 -27.59 27.78 -26.24
N TYR A 124 -27.57 28.57 -25.17
CA TYR A 124 -26.47 29.50 -24.89
C TYR A 124 -25.22 28.79 -24.34
N LEU A 125 -25.36 27.92 -23.34
CA LEU A 125 -24.22 27.32 -22.63
C LEU A 125 -23.72 26.01 -23.27
N ALA A 126 -24.63 25.13 -23.69
CA ALA A 126 -24.31 23.82 -24.25
C ALA A 126 -24.05 23.91 -25.76
N GLU A 127 -24.94 24.57 -26.51
CA GLU A 127 -24.80 24.71 -27.97
C GLU A 127 -24.03 25.96 -28.42
N LYS A 128 -23.58 26.80 -27.48
CA LYS A 128 -22.77 28.02 -27.75
C LYS A 128 -23.41 29.02 -28.71
N LYS A 129 -24.74 29.03 -28.84
CA LYS A 129 -25.45 30.00 -29.67
C LYS A 129 -25.44 31.38 -29.02
N SER A 130 -25.22 32.41 -29.82
CA SER A 130 -25.31 33.80 -29.40
C SER A 130 -26.77 34.20 -29.09
N ILE A 131 -26.94 35.24 -28.28
CA ILE A 131 -28.25 35.85 -27.98
C ILE A 131 -29.00 36.20 -29.28
N THR A 132 -28.27 36.69 -30.28
CA THR A 132 -28.75 36.99 -31.64
C THR A 132 -29.34 35.78 -32.35
N GLU A 133 -28.63 34.65 -32.33
CA GLU A 133 -29.09 33.43 -33.01
C GLU A 133 -30.29 32.83 -32.29
N ILE A 134 -30.28 32.82 -30.96
CA ILE A 134 -31.42 32.33 -30.16
C ILE A 134 -32.65 33.20 -30.40
N ALA A 135 -32.49 34.53 -30.43
CA ALA A 135 -33.57 35.47 -30.72
C ALA A 135 -34.18 35.22 -32.10
N LYS A 136 -33.34 34.98 -33.12
CA LYS A 136 -33.77 34.62 -34.48
C LYS A 136 -34.50 33.28 -34.52
N LEU A 137 -33.98 32.27 -33.80
CA LEU A 137 -34.58 30.93 -33.73
C LEU A 137 -35.96 30.93 -33.06
N GLU A 138 -36.15 31.74 -32.03
CA GLU A 138 -37.42 31.83 -31.30
C GLU A 138 -38.36 32.94 -31.81
N GLY A 139 -37.92 33.74 -32.79
CA GLY A 139 -38.71 34.86 -33.32
C GLY A 139 -38.98 35.97 -32.29
N VAL A 140 -38.07 36.19 -31.35
CA VAL A 140 -38.21 37.16 -30.25
C VAL A 140 -37.10 38.20 -30.26
N THR A 141 -37.24 39.27 -29.47
CA THR A 141 -36.22 40.31 -29.35
C THR A 141 -34.98 39.82 -28.60
N LYS A 142 -33.79 40.36 -28.94
CA LYS A 142 -32.53 40.08 -28.21
C LYS A 142 -32.63 40.39 -26.72
N ALA A 143 -33.33 41.48 -26.38
CA ALA A 143 -33.59 41.89 -24.99
C ALA A 143 -34.38 40.83 -24.21
N SER A 144 -35.39 40.19 -24.83
CA SER A 144 -36.16 39.10 -24.21
C SER A 144 -35.29 37.90 -23.87
N ILE A 145 -34.34 37.55 -24.75
CA ILE A 145 -33.39 36.47 -24.50
C ILE A 145 -32.45 36.85 -23.35
N SER A 146 -31.85 38.05 -23.39
CA SER A 146 -30.95 38.53 -22.33
C SER A 146 -31.61 38.51 -20.96
N LEU A 147 -32.79 39.12 -20.81
CA LEU A 147 -33.53 39.16 -19.54
C LEU A 147 -33.89 37.76 -19.05
N SER A 148 -34.24 36.86 -19.97
CA SER A 148 -34.56 35.47 -19.63
C SER A 148 -33.34 34.71 -19.13
N LEU A 149 -32.18 34.91 -19.76
CA LEU A 149 -30.91 34.31 -19.33
C LEU A 149 -30.47 34.86 -17.98
N ASP A 150 -30.49 36.18 -17.80
CA ASP A 150 -30.13 36.83 -16.53
C ASP A 150 -31.02 36.34 -15.38
N GLY A 151 -32.34 36.26 -15.63
CA GLY A 151 -33.30 35.73 -14.65
C GLY A 151 -33.04 34.25 -14.33
N ALA A 152 -32.72 33.44 -15.34
CA ALA A 152 -32.38 32.03 -15.14
C ALA A 152 -31.10 31.87 -14.32
N MET A 153 -30.03 32.59 -14.67
CA MET A 153 -28.75 32.56 -13.96
C MET A 153 -28.89 32.99 -12.50
N LYS A 154 -29.66 34.06 -12.22
CA LYS A 154 -29.96 34.48 -10.84
C LYS A 154 -30.67 33.39 -10.03
N LYS A 155 -31.63 32.67 -10.62
CA LYS A 155 -32.33 31.56 -9.94
C LYS A 155 -31.38 30.40 -9.62
N ILE A 156 -30.53 30.05 -10.58
CA ILE A 156 -29.50 29.01 -10.42
C ILE A 156 -28.56 29.39 -9.27
N SER A 157 -27.99 30.60 -9.31
CA SER A 157 -27.06 31.08 -8.27
C SER A 157 -27.70 31.09 -6.87
N LYS A 158 -28.97 31.52 -6.74
CA LYS A 158 -29.70 31.48 -5.46
C LYS A 158 -29.83 30.06 -4.91
N LYS A 159 -30.08 29.07 -5.78
CA LYS A 159 -30.22 27.67 -5.38
C LYS A 159 -28.88 27.07 -4.94
N PHE A 160 -27.79 27.37 -5.65
CA PHE A 160 -26.44 26.97 -5.23
C PHE A 160 -26.02 27.61 -3.91
N ALA A 161 -26.27 28.92 -3.73
CA ALA A 161 -25.98 29.61 -2.47
C ALA A 161 -26.76 29.03 -1.29
N LYS A 162 -28.02 28.60 -1.50
CA LYS A 162 -28.81 27.92 -0.47
C LYS A 162 -28.29 26.51 -0.17
N ALA A 163 -27.83 25.78 -1.18
CA ALA A 163 -27.25 24.45 -0.99
C ALA A 163 -25.96 24.53 -0.14
N LEU A 164 -25.07 25.48 -0.45
CA LEU A 164 -23.81 25.69 0.27
C LEU A 164 -23.99 26.07 1.75
N LYS A 165 -25.05 26.81 2.10
CA LYS A 165 -25.36 27.18 3.48
C LYS A 165 -25.96 26.05 4.32
N ASN A 166 -26.39 24.97 3.68
CA ASN A 166 -27.06 23.83 4.31
C ASN A 166 -26.16 22.59 4.39
N THR A 167 -24.89 22.73 3.98
CA THR A 167 -23.80 21.75 4.11
C THR A 167 -22.85 22.26 5.18
#